data_AF-A0A7S3IPK9-F1
#
_entry.id   AF-A0A7S3IPK9-F1
#
_cell.length_a   1.000
_cell.length_b   1.000
_cell.length_c   1.000
_cell.angle_alpha   90.00
_cell.angle_beta   90.00
_cell.angle_gamma   90.00
#
_symmetry.space_group_name_H-M   'P 1'
#
loop_
_entity.id
_entity.type
_entity.pdbx_description
1 polymer ?
#
loop_
_entity_poly.entity_id
_entity_poly.type
_entity_poly.pdbx_seq_one_letter_code
_entity_poly.pdbx_strand_id
1 'polypeptide(L)'
;DLRPDQQPATSIFASTPLHLIDFGFCTRWQDSQSGEHIKKTRLEKFRGNLRYASSHQLAFKATSRRDDLISLCYIMIFFLLGGNFFDAQHRDELQGLSGKEKLDWAYAIKKQHSASTLAEGKTALLKPFFKKVFSLR
;
A
#
# COMPACT_ATOMS: atom_id res chain seq x y z
N ASP A 1 -13.78 15.42 -1.91
CA ASP A 1 -14.80 16.15 -2.66
C ASP A 1 -15.47 15.18 -3.63
N LEU A 2 -16.34 14.33 -3.08
CA LEU A 2 -17.19 13.41 -3.84
C LEU A 2 -18.58 14.00 -3.74
N ARG A 3 -18.98 14.75 -4.77
CA ARG A 3 -20.29 15.38 -4.81
C ARG A 3 -21.36 14.29 -5.03
N PRO A 4 -22.46 14.25 -4.24
CA PRO A 4 -23.49 13.21 -4.32
C PRO A 4 -24.28 13.17 -5.63
N ASP A 5 -24.20 14.23 -6.45
CA ASP A 5 -24.99 14.45 -7.66
C ASP A 5 -24.46 13.69 -8.90
N GLN A 6 -23.29 13.06 -8.82
CA GLN A 6 -22.75 12.18 -9.86
C GLN A 6 -22.59 10.76 -9.35
N GLN A 7 -23.70 10.11 -8.96
CA GLN A 7 -23.66 8.66 -8.78
C GLN A 7 -23.58 7.99 -10.16
N PRO A 8 -22.52 7.23 -10.47
CA PRO A 8 -22.53 6.37 -11.66
C PRO A 8 -23.70 5.39 -11.52
N ALA A 9 -24.28 5.00 -12.66
CA ALA A 9 -25.27 3.94 -12.76
C ALA A 9 -24.87 2.79 -11.81
N THR A 10 -25.64 2.62 -10.73
CA THR A 10 -25.48 1.64 -9.64
C THR A 10 -24.05 1.14 -9.45
N SER A 11 -23.34 1.65 -8.41
CA SER A 11 -22.06 1.09 -7.95
C SER A 11 -22.07 -0.44 -8.07
N ILE A 12 -21.05 -1.02 -8.71
CA ILE A 12 -20.92 -2.49 -8.82
C ILE A 12 -20.87 -3.20 -7.46
N PHE A 13 -20.65 -2.44 -6.38
CA PHE A 13 -20.66 -2.91 -5.00
C PHE A 13 -22.04 -2.80 -4.33
N ALA A 14 -23.07 -2.28 -5.00
CA ALA A 14 -24.40 -2.10 -4.42
C ALA A 14 -25.04 -3.44 -4.01
N SER A 15 -24.87 -4.48 -4.83
CA SER A 15 -25.32 -5.85 -4.53
C SER A 15 -24.26 -6.68 -3.80
N THR A 16 -23.05 -6.15 -3.60
CA THR A 16 -21.92 -6.88 -3.04
C THR A 16 -21.04 -5.92 -2.24
N PRO A 17 -21.47 -5.57 -1.00
CA PRO A 17 -20.74 -4.62 -0.18
C PRO A 17 -19.37 -5.19 0.19
N LEU A 18 -18.34 -4.34 0.12
CA LEU A 18 -17.00 -4.66 0.57
C LEU A 18 -16.79 -4.14 1.99
N HIS A 19 -16.35 -5.02 2.88
CA HIS A 19 -16.08 -4.69 4.28
C HIS A 19 -14.58 -4.86 4.57
N LEU A 20 -14.00 -3.91 5.30
CA LEU A 20 -12.67 -4.05 5.88
C LEU A 20 -12.80 -4.78 7.22
N ILE A 21 -11.93 -5.76 7.45
CA ILE A 21 -11.88 -6.58 8.66
C ILE A 21 -10.46 -6.54 9.24
N ASP A 22 -10.33 -7.05 10.47
CA ASP A 22 -9.07 -7.14 11.22
C ASP A 22 -8.37 -5.80 11.46
N PHE A 23 -8.71 -5.18 12.60
CA PHE A 23 -8.13 -3.93 13.06
C PHE A 23 -6.98 -4.12 14.06
N GLY A 24 -6.42 -5.33 14.18
CA GLY A 24 -5.42 -5.67 15.21
C GLY A 24 -4.09 -4.90 15.10
N PHE A 25 -3.76 -4.39 13.91
CA PHE A 25 -2.58 -3.55 13.68
C PHE A 25 -2.91 -2.08 13.42
N CYS A 26 -4.16 -1.67 13.57
CA CYS A 26 -4.54 -0.28 13.35
C CYS A 26 -3.91 0.64 14.40
N THR A 27 -3.38 1.76 13.94
CA THR A 27 -2.80 2.81 14.78
C THR A 27 -3.48 4.14 14.50
N ARG A 28 -3.50 5.03 15.50
CA ARG A 28 -3.97 6.40 15.30
C ARG A 28 -2.92 7.19 14.53
N TRP A 29 -3.36 7.90 13.48
CA TRP A 29 -2.51 8.83 12.71
C TRP A 29 -2.68 10.29 13.18
N GLN A 30 -3.64 10.56 14.07
CA GLN A 30 -3.83 11.84 14.74
C GLN A 30 -3.76 11.68 16.26
N ASP A 31 -3.26 12.70 16.93
CA ASP A 31 -3.41 12.87 18.36
C ASP A 31 -4.89 13.14 18.70
N SER A 32 -5.41 12.48 19.73
CA SER A 32 -6.85 12.51 20.05
C SER A 32 -7.31 13.81 20.70
N GLN A 33 -6.40 14.59 21.28
CA GLN A 33 -6.74 15.83 21.97
C GLN A 33 -6.59 17.04 21.04
N SER A 34 -5.46 17.12 20.36
CA SER A 34 -5.12 18.24 19.47
C SER A 34 -5.68 18.07 18.05
N GLY A 35 -5.99 16.83 17.62
CA GLY A 35 -6.34 16.53 16.24
C GLY A 35 -5.16 16.62 15.25
N GLU A 36 -3.96 16.94 15.76
CA GLU A 36 -2.76 17.10 14.96
C GLU A 36 -2.24 15.77 14.44
N HIS A 37 -1.57 15.81 13.28
CA HIS A 37 -0.95 14.62 12.71
C HIS A 37 0.20 14.12 13.62
N ILE A 38 0.29 12.81 13.82
CA ILE A 38 1.37 12.23 14.62
C ILE A 38 2.75 12.61 14.04
N LYS A 39 3.72 12.82 14.93
CA LYS A 39 5.09 13.13 14.51
C LYS A 39 5.69 11.96 13.72
N LYS A 40 6.55 12.29 12.76
CA LYS A 40 7.34 11.28 12.04
C LYS A 40 8.33 10.64 13.02
N THR A 41 8.07 9.41 13.42
CA THR A 41 8.93 8.65 14.35
C THR A 41 9.47 7.39 13.68
N ARG A 42 10.53 6.83 14.28
CA ARG A 42 11.10 5.54 13.89
C ARG A 42 10.53 4.45 14.80
N LEU A 43 10.18 3.31 14.21
CA LEU A 43 9.70 2.12 14.90
C LEU A 43 10.86 1.15 15.15
N GLU A 44 10.76 0.37 16.22
CA GLU A 44 11.80 -0.62 16.56
C GLU A 44 11.65 -1.92 15.78
N LYS A 45 10.40 -2.26 15.41
CA LYS A 45 10.06 -3.53 14.76
C LYS A 45 9.14 -3.28 13.57
N PHE A 46 9.36 -4.02 12.51
CA PHE A 46 8.43 -4.08 11.39
C PHE A 46 7.19 -4.89 11.79
N ARG A 47 6.01 -4.41 11.39
CA ARG A 47 4.74 -5.11 11.52
C ARG A 47 4.00 -4.96 10.20
N GLY A 48 3.42 -6.05 9.69
CA GLY A 48 2.64 -6.06 8.46
C GLY A 48 3.14 -7.06 7.42
N ASN A 49 2.56 -7.00 6.23
CA ASN A 49 2.87 -7.89 5.13
C ASN A 49 3.90 -7.25 4.18
N LEU A 50 5.05 -7.91 3.97
CA LEU A 50 6.11 -7.41 3.08
C LEU A 50 5.61 -7.07 1.68
N ARG A 51 4.67 -7.85 1.12
CA ARG A 51 4.13 -7.66 -0.22
C ARG A 51 3.35 -6.35 -0.37
N TYR A 52 2.66 -5.91 0.67
CA TYR A 52 1.80 -4.71 0.63
C TYR A 52 2.34 -3.51 1.41
N ALA A 53 3.42 -3.67 2.18
CA ALA A 53 4.05 -2.58 2.92
C ALA A 53 4.62 -1.48 1.99
N SER A 54 4.52 -0.22 2.41
CA SER A 54 5.18 0.89 1.72
C SER A 54 6.71 0.89 1.97
N SER A 55 7.48 1.60 1.14
CA SER A 55 8.92 1.79 1.40
C SER A 55 9.19 2.56 2.71
N HIS A 56 8.26 3.42 3.15
CA HIS A 56 8.33 4.10 4.44
C HIS A 56 8.19 3.11 5.61
N GLN A 57 7.23 2.20 5.53
CA GLN A 57 7.02 1.17 6.55
C GLN A 57 8.21 0.22 6.63
N LEU A 58 8.76 -0.19 5.47
CA LEU A 58 9.98 -1.02 5.39
C LEU A 58 11.23 -0.29 5.91
N ALA A 59 11.28 1.04 5.81
CA ALA A 59 12.31 1.88 6.44
C ALA A 59 12.09 2.11 7.94
N PHE A 60 11.19 1.36 8.58
CA PHE A 60 10.84 1.47 9.99
C PHE A 60 10.32 2.87 10.38
N LYS A 61 9.63 3.56 9.48
CA LYS A 61 8.99 4.86 9.80
C LYS A 61 7.55 4.63 10.21
N ALA A 62 7.05 5.43 11.14
CA ALA A 62 5.64 5.46 11.49
C ALA A 62 4.78 5.68 10.24
N THR A 63 3.79 4.81 10.05
CA THR A 63 2.88 4.86 8.91
C THR A 63 1.82 5.93 9.09
N SER A 64 1.27 6.38 7.97
CA SER A 64 0.18 7.34 7.89
C SER A 64 -0.80 6.90 6.81
N ARG A 65 -1.88 7.68 6.60
CA ARG A 65 -2.89 7.41 5.57
C ARG A 65 -2.33 7.17 4.16
N ARG A 66 -1.19 7.77 3.81
CA ARG A 66 -0.55 7.55 2.50
C ARG A 66 -0.04 6.12 2.34
N ASP A 67 0.41 5.50 3.43
CA ASP A 67 0.99 4.17 3.42
C ASP A 67 -0.10 3.12 3.18
N ASP A 68 -1.30 3.36 3.74
CA ASP A 68 -2.50 2.57 3.45
C ASP A 68 -2.92 2.68 1.97
N LEU A 69 -2.85 3.88 1.37
CA LEU A 69 -3.14 4.07 -0.06
C LEU A 69 -2.10 3.41 -0.97
N ILE A 70 -0.82 3.41 -0.59
CA ILE A 70 0.23 2.68 -1.32
C ILE A 70 -0.02 1.18 -1.22
N SER A 71 -0.40 0.67 -0.05
CA SER A 71 -0.79 -0.73 0.14
C SER A 71 -1.98 -1.11 -0.75
N LEU A 72 -2.99 -0.23 -0.85
CA LEU A 72 -4.12 -0.41 -1.76
C LEU A 72 -3.66 -0.48 -3.24
N CYS A 73 -2.73 0.37 -3.67
CA CYS A 73 -2.16 0.29 -5.02
C CYS A 73 -1.54 -1.10 -5.27
N TYR A 74 -0.77 -1.62 -4.32
CA TYR A 74 -0.17 -2.96 -4.43
C TYR A 74 -1.20 -4.09 -4.46
N ILE A 75 -2.29 -3.97 -3.68
CA ILE A 75 -3.40 -4.94 -3.70
C ILE A 75 -4.11 -4.92 -5.07
N MET A 76 -4.37 -3.74 -5.64
CA MET A 76 -4.98 -3.63 -6.97
C MET A 76 -4.09 -4.25 -8.06
N ILE A 77 -2.77 -4.03 -8.00
CA ILE A 77 -1.81 -4.67 -8.92
C ILE A 77 -1.84 -6.18 -8.75
N PHE A 78 -1.79 -6.67 -7.50
CA PHE A 78 -1.83 -8.10 -7.19
C PHE A 78 -3.06 -8.76 -7.82
N PHE A 79 -4.25 -8.17 -7.70
CA PHE A 79 -5.46 -8.70 -8.32
C PHE A 79 -5.41 -8.66 -9.85
N LEU A 80 -5.02 -7.53 -10.45
CA LEU A 80 -4.96 -7.38 -11.91
C LEU A 80 -3.91 -8.28 -12.58
N LEU A 81 -2.87 -8.67 -11.85
CA LEU A 81 -1.82 -9.58 -12.32
C LEU A 81 -2.06 -11.04 -11.92
N GLY A 82 -3.22 -11.37 -11.34
CA GLY A 82 -3.57 -12.75 -10.96
C GLY A 82 -2.64 -13.33 -9.89
N GLY A 83 -2.19 -12.48 -8.96
CA GLY A 83 -1.29 -12.86 -7.87
C GLY A 83 0.20 -12.81 -8.20
N ASN A 84 0.56 -12.55 -9.47
CA ASN A 84 1.96 -12.44 -9.91
C ASN A 84 2.49 -11.02 -9.69
N PHE A 85 2.73 -10.66 -8.43
CA PHE A 85 3.26 -9.35 -8.06
C PHE A 85 4.38 -9.48 -7.02
N PHE A 86 5.41 -8.63 -7.16
CA PHE A 86 6.47 -8.38 -6.18
C PHE A 86 7.37 -9.59 -5.87
N ASP A 87 6.94 -10.50 -5.02
CA ASP A 87 7.72 -11.67 -4.58
C ASP A 87 7.48 -12.91 -5.46
N ALA A 88 6.41 -12.90 -6.27
CA ALA A 88 6.01 -14.06 -7.06
C ALA A 88 7.10 -14.58 -8.01
N GLN A 89 7.91 -13.68 -8.58
CA GLN A 89 9.00 -14.01 -9.51
C GLN A 89 10.34 -14.29 -8.80
N HIS A 90 10.42 -14.03 -7.50
CA HIS A 90 11.66 -14.12 -6.70
C HIS A 90 11.53 -15.15 -5.57
N ARG A 91 10.56 -16.07 -5.62
CA ARG A 91 10.28 -17.01 -4.52
C ARG A 91 11.50 -17.84 -4.14
N ASP A 92 12.23 -18.34 -5.15
CA ASP A 92 13.40 -19.19 -4.94
C ASP A 92 14.56 -18.37 -4.33
N GLU A 93 14.79 -17.16 -4.83
CA GLU A 93 15.77 -16.22 -4.27
C GLU A 93 15.45 -15.87 -2.81
N LEU A 94 14.17 -15.66 -2.49
CA LEU A 94 13.71 -15.31 -1.15
C LEU A 94 13.74 -16.49 -0.18
N GLN A 95 13.69 -17.74 -0.64
CA GLN A 95 13.61 -18.90 0.24
C GLN A 95 14.84 -19.02 1.17
N GLY A 96 16.02 -18.66 0.67
CA GLY A 96 17.28 -18.71 1.42
C GLY A 96 17.56 -17.53 2.33
N LEU A 97 16.76 -16.45 2.26
CA LEU A 97 17.02 -15.22 3.01
C LEU A 97 16.45 -15.25 4.43
N SER A 98 17.21 -14.70 5.37
CA SER A 98 16.72 -14.36 6.72
C SER A 98 15.62 -13.30 6.67
N GLY A 99 14.88 -13.12 7.77
CA GLY A 99 13.83 -12.11 7.85
C GLY A 99 14.33 -10.68 7.62
N LYS A 100 15.56 -10.38 8.06
CA LYS A 100 16.20 -9.06 7.83
C LYS A 100 16.57 -8.87 6.36
N GLU A 101 17.16 -9.88 5.73
CA GLU A 101 17.53 -9.82 4.31
C GLU A 101 16.29 -9.68 3.41
N LYS A 102 15.18 -10.35 3.75
CA LYS A 102 13.89 -10.17 3.06
C LYS A 102 13.37 -8.74 3.18
N LEU A 103 13.51 -8.11 4.35
CA LEU A 103 13.14 -6.71 4.57
C LEU A 103 14.01 -5.76 3.75
N ASP A 104 15.33 -5.96 3.76
CA ASP A 104 16.27 -5.13 3.03
C ASP A 104 16.07 -5.24 1.51
N TRP A 105 15.86 -6.46 1.01
CA TRP A 105 15.48 -6.73 -0.39
C TRP A 105 14.17 -6.02 -0.78
N ALA A 106 13.14 -6.18 0.05
CA ALA A 106 11.84 -5.56 -0.18
C ALA A 106 11.94 -4.02 -0.23
N TYR A 107 12.73 -3.44 0.68
CA TYR A 107 12.95 -2.01 0.72
C TYR A 107 13.67 -1.50 -0.53
N ALA A 108 14.73 -2.20 -0.96
CA ALA A 108 15.52 -1.83 -2.14
C ALA A 108 14.66 -1.73 -3.40
N ILE A 109 13.77 -2.70 -3.63
CA ILE A 109 12.85 -2.71 -4.77
C ILE A 109 11.79 -1.61 -4.62
N LYS A 110 11.08 -1.58 -3.48
CA LYS A 110 9.95 -0.67 -3.30
C LYS A 110 10.34 0.80 -3.22
N LYS A 111 11.60 1.12 -2.94
CA LYS A 111 12.12 2.49 -3.02
C LYS A 111 12.12 3.04 -4.44
N GLN A 112 12.22 2.16 -5.45
CA GLN A 112 12.21 2.54 -6.87
C GLN A 112 10.81 2.57 -7.49
N HIS A 113 9.80 2.10 -6.76
CA HIS A 113 8.42 2.08 -7.24
C HIS A 113 7.88 3.50 -7.44
N SER A 114 7.27 3.70 -8.61
CA SER A 114 6.57 4.91 -8.99
C SER A 114 5.30 4.58 -9.75
N ALA A 115 4.44 5.58 -9.95
CA ALA A 115 3.26 5.41 -10.79
C ALA A 115 3.60 4.99 -12.22
N SER A 116 4.75 5.41 -12.75
CA SER A 116 5.18 5.01 -14.09
C SER A 116 5.58 3.54 -14.14
N THR A 117 6.37 3.07 -13.18
CA THR A 117 6.86 1.68 -13.16
C THR A 117 5.80 0.66 -12.78
N LEU A 118 4.73 1.09 -12.08
CA LEU A 118 3.69 0.19 -11.58
C LEU A 118 2.41 0.16 -12.44
N ALA A 119 2.18 1.19 -13.26
CA ALA A 119 0.97 1.33 -14.07
C ALA A 119 1.28 1.12 -15.56
N GLU A 120 1.59 -0.13 -15.90
CA GLU A 120 1.92 -0.59 -17.24
C GLU A 120 1.08 -1.84 -17.60
N GLY A 121 0.90 -2.11 -18.90
CA GLY A 121 0.11 -3.25 -19.36
C GLY A 121 -1.28 -3.31 -18.72
N LYS A 122 -1.58 -4.40 -17.99
CA LYS A 122 -2.89 -4.63 -17.33
C LYS A 122 -3.23 -3.61 -16.23
N THR A 123 -2.25 -2.89 -15.68
CA THR A 123 -2.46 -1.89 -14.62
C THR A 123 -2.47 -0.46 -15.14
N ALA A 124 -2.34 -0.25 -16.46
CA ALA A 124 -2.21 1.09 -17.06
C ALA A 124 -3.38 2.03 -16.72
N LEU A 125 -4.60 1.50 -16.62
CA LEU A 125 -5.79 2.28 -16.23
C LEU A 125 -5.69 2.90 -14.83
N LEU A 126 -4.85 2.35 -13.95
CA LEU A 126 -4.66 2.85 -12.58
C LEU A 126 -3.65 4.01 -12.50
N LYS A 127 -2.97 4.36 -13.61
CA LYS A 127 -1.90 5.37 -13.62
C LYS A 127 -2.29 6.72 -13.03
N PRO A 128 -3.47 7.31 -13.32
CA PRO A 128 -3.88 8.58 -12.71
C PRO A 128 -4.01 8.50 -11.19
N PHE A 129 -4.60 7.40 -10.69
CA PHE A 129 -4.74 7.15 -9.26
C PHE A 129 -3.37 6.95 -8.60
N PHE A 130 -2.49 6.13 -9.19
CA PHE A 130 -1.14 5.92 -8.64
C PHE A 130 -0.32 7.21 -8.64
N LYS A 131 -0.38 8.02 -9.69
CA LYS A 131 0.30 9.34 -9.70
C LYS A 131 -0.15 10.20 -8.53
N LYS A 132 -1.45 10.22 -8.22
CA LYS A 132 -1.96 10.98 -7.07
C LYS A 132 -1.44 10.42 -5.75
N VAL A 133 -1.51 9.11 -5.55
CA VAL A 133 -1.07 8.45 -4.31
C VAL A 133 0.44 8.66 -4.07
N PHE A 134 1.27 8.40 -5.09
CA PHE A 134 2.73 8.53 -4.97
C PHE A 134 3.21 10.00 -4.89
N SER A 135 2.33 10.98 -5.10
CA SER A 135 2.63 12.41 -4.90
C SER A 135 2.37 12.91 -3.47
N LEU A 136 1.78 12.09 -2.59
CA LEU A 136 1.44 12.45 -1.21
C LEU A 136 2.69 12.58 -0.34
N ARG A 137 2.72 13.61 0.53
CA ARG A 137 3.85 13.96 1.40
C ARG A 137 3.75 13.38 2.81
#